data_AF-A0A161I455-F1
#
_entry.id   AF-A0A161I455-F1
#
_cell.length_a   1.000
_cell.length_b   1.000
_cell.length_c   1.000
_cell.angle_alpha   90.00
_cell.angle_beta   90.00
_cell.angle_gamma   90.00
#
_symmetry.space_group_name_H-M   'P 1'
#
loop_
_entity.id
_entity.type
_entity.pdbx_description
1 polymer ?
#
loop_
_entity_poly.entity_id
_entity_poly.type
_entity_poly.pdbx_seq_one_letter_code
_entity_poly.pdbx_strand_id
1 'polypeptide(L)'
;MAERTARRSMRWPVALLFLPPVLAILAACDGAAESAPSAAADVVRIPLDETGIREATAMASPDTQNGVWMVAESGQAINFGNVGEDPLLTLACNLGELPSEFVIIRHAEALPGQSALFPIIGNGMRSRFLADTALATGENGGEWLWEARLPANDPQLDVFAGTRDLTATLPGRGMLEIRGSRIPGEFLEWCRAGGETPNAQPAEPAVEDEDS
;
A
#
# COMPACT_ATOMS: atom_id res chain seq x y z
N MET A 1 -57.09 -34.71 -36.56
CA MET A 1 -55.85 -35.46 -36.26
C MET A 1 -55.38 -34.98 -34.90
N ALA A 2 -55.77 -35.56 -33.76
CA ALA A 2 -55.50 -36.92 -33.25
C ALA A 2 -53.99 -37.15 -33.01
N GLU A 3 -53.50 -37.64 -31.88
CA GLU A 3 -54.12 -38.13 -30.64
C GLU A 3 -53.01 -38.35 -29.58
N ARG A 4 -53.39 -38.19 -28.29
CA ARG A 4 -53.04 -38.99 -27.08
C ARG A 4 -51.56 -39.29 -26.75
N THR A 5 -51.04 -38.81 -25.61
CA THR A 5 -51.21 -39.38 -24.24
C THR A 5 -50.64 -40.81 -24.08
N ALA A 6 -49.64 -41.00 -23.20
CA ALA A 6 -49.78 -41.82 -21.97
C ALA A 6 -48.45 -42.21 -21.29
N ARG A 7 -48.51 -42.18 -19.95
CA ARG A 7 -47.63 -42.79 -18.95
C ARG A 7 -47.58 -44.32 -19.03
N ARG A 8 -46.52 -44.94 -18.47
CA ARG A 8 -46.55 -46.21 -17.69
C ARG A 8 -45.14 -46.44 -17.11
N SER A 9 -44.88 -46.28 -15.81
CA SER A 9 -45.18 -47.16 -14.66
C SER A 9 -44.51 -48.55 -14.70
N MET A 10 -43.43 -48.67 -13.90
CA MET A 10 -43.18 -49.67 -12.84
C MET A 10 -43.57 -51.15 -13.10
N ARG A 11 -42.61 -52.08 -12.91
CA ARG A 11 -42.58 -53.12 -11.83
C ARG A 11 -41.67 -54.33 -12.15
N TRP A 12 -40.82 -54.61 -11.16
CA TRP A 12 -40.05 -55.81 -10.75
C TRP A 12 -40.23 -57.19 -11.41
N PRO A 13 -39.21 -58.05 -11.20
CA PRO A 13 -39.49 -59.24 -10.40
C PRO A 13 -38.56 -59.46 -9.20
N VAL A 14 -39.13 -60.24 -8.29
CA VAL A 14 -38.71 -60.75 -6.98
C VAL A 14 -38.06 -62.12 -7.15
N ALA A 15 -37.04 -62.45 -6.33
CA ALA A 15 -36.69 -63.80 -5.86
C ALA A 15 -35.58 -63.67 -4.79
N LEU A 16 -35.90 -63.54 -3.49
CA LEU A 16 -36.10 -64.56 -2.45
C LEU A 16 -34.98 -65.60 -2.22
N LEU A 17 -34.51 -65.56 -0.95
CA LEU A 17 -34.07 -66.65 -0.04
C LEU A 17 -32.67 -67.24 -0.18
N PHE A 18 -31.83 -67.07 0.86
CA PHE A 18 -31.50 -68.14 1.83
C PHE A 18 -30.81 -67.59 3.11
N LEU A 19 -31.55 -67.69 4.23
CA LEU A 19 -31.27 -67.94 5.69
C LEU A 19 -29.91 -67.64 6.41
N PRO A 20 -29.92 -67.49 7.77
CA PRO A 20 -29.03 -66.74 8.69
C PRO A 20 -28.21 -67.76 9.55
N PRO A 21 -27.73 -67.55 10.81
CA PRO A 21 -27.69 -66.40 11.74
C PRO A 21 -26.26 -66.12 12.27
N VAL A 22 -26.03 -65.06 13.06
CA VAL A 22 -25.18 -65.08 14.28
C VAL A 22 -25.39 -63.73 14.98
N LEU A 23 -26.11 -63.81 16.09
CA LEU A 23 -26.12 -62.83 17.16
C LEU A 23 -24.97 -63.20 18.12
N ALA A 24 -24.37 -62.18 18.74
CA ALA A 24 -23.48 -62.21 19.91
C ALA A 24 -21.99 -62.50 19.64
N ILE A 25 -21.15 -61.45 19.70
CA ILE A 25 -20.10 -61.28 20.73
C ILE A 25 -19.92 -59.77 21.02
N LEU A 26 -20.57 -59.29 22.07
CA LEU A 26 -20.08 -58.17 22.88
C LEU A 26 -19.07 -58.77 23.87
N ALA A 27 -17.77 -58.59 23.65
CA ALA A 27 -16.72 -58.59 24.69
C ALA A 27 -15.31 -58.49 24.07
N ALA A 28 -14.51 -57.62 24.67
CA ALA A 28 -13.04 -57.65 24.71
C ALA A 28 -12.26 -57.27 23.42
N CYS A 29 -11.98 -55.98 23.27
CA CYS A 29 -10.63 -55.52 22.94
C CYS A 29 -10.28 -54.41 23.93
N ASP A 30 -9.94 -54.86 25.14
CA ASP A 30 -8.99 -54.19 26.01
C ASP A 30 -7.63 -54.26 25.27
N GLY A 31 -7.11 -53.11 24.83
CA GLY A 31 -5.98 -53.07 23.91
C GLY A 31 -5.56 -51.67 23.52
N ALA A 32 -5.01 -50.95 24.50
CA ALA A 32 -4.05 -49.86 24.32
C ALA A 32 -4.37 -48.82 23.22
N ALA A 33 -5.36 -47.97 23.46
CA ALA A 33 -5.30 -46.60 22.94
C ALA A 33 -4.31 -45.80 23.81
N GLU A 34 -3.02 -46.04 23.58
CA GLU A 34 -1.95 -45.21 24.11
C GLU A 34 -2.22 -43.77 23.67
N SER A 35 -2.39 -42.89 24.64
CA SER A 35 -2.74 -41.50 24.42
C SER A 35 -1.64 -40.86 23.58
N ALA A 36 -1.94 -40.57 22.31
CA ALA A 36 -1.08 -39.75 21.48
C ALA A 36 -0.78 -38.46 22.26
N PRO A 37 0.49 -38.09 22.50
CA PRO A 37 0.79 -36.82 23.13
C PRO A 37 0.23 -35.73 22.22
N SER A 38 -0.76 -35.01 22.72
CA SER A 38 -1.16 -33.73 22.16
C SER A 38 0.12 -32.95 21.92
N ALA A 39 0.38 -32.55 20.68
CA ALA A 39 1.36 -31.52 20.35
C ALA A 39 0.88 -30.21 20.98
N ALA A 40 0.99 -30.10 22.29
CA ALA A 40 1.20 -28.84 22.97
C ALA A 40 2.53 -28.36 22.42
N ALA A 41 2.46 -27.55 21.37
CA ALA A 41 3.58 -26.75 20.93
C ALA A 41 4.21 -26.11 22.16
N ASP A 42 5.51 -26.31 22.35
CA ASP A 42 6.28 -25.72 23.44
C ASP A 42 5.92 -24.23 23.55
N VAL A 43 5.14 -23.89 24.58
CA VAL A 43 4.84 -22.50 24.91
C VAL A 43 6.12 -21.96 25.55
N VAL A 44 7.04 -21.51 24.71
CA VAL A 44 8.24 -20.79 25.15
C VAL A 44 7.77 -19.45 25.71
N ARG A 45 7.84 -19.29 27.04
CA ARG A 45 7.67 -17.99 27.69
C ARG A 45 9.01 -17.27 27.64
N ILE A 46 9.12 -16.27 26.78
CA ILE A 46 10.25 -15.34 26.78
C ILE A 46 10.03 -14.38 27.97
N PRO A 47 10.94 -14.34 28.95
CA PRO A 47 10.81 -13.43 30.07
C PRO A 47 11.08 -12.00 29.57
N LEU A 48 10.20 -11.06 29.94
CA LEU A 48 10.22 -9.68 29.39
C LEU A 48 11.47 -8.88 29.81
N ASP A 49 12.23 -9.36 30.77
CA ASP A 49 13.50 -8.78 31.21
C ASP A 49 14.65 -8.99 30.22
N GLU A 50 14.57 -10.01 29.35
CA GLU A 50 15.54 -10.24 28.27
C GLU A 50 15.28 -9.35 27.04
N THR A 51 14.10 -8.73 26.94
CA THR A 51 13.83 -7.68 25.95
C THR A 51 14.22 -6.34 26.56
N GLY A 52 15.47 -5.91 26.35
CA GLY A 52 15.89 -4.56 26.73
C GLY A 52 14.83 -3.54 26.28
N ILE A 53 14.35 -2.70 27.21
CA ILE A 53 13.38 -1.65 26.91
C ILE A 53 14.02 -0.74 25.85
N ARG A 54 13.62 -0.93 24.58
CA ARG A 54 13.90 0.06 23.55
C ARG A 54 12.96 1.22 23.84
N GLU A 55 13.52 2.34 24.30
CA GLU A 55 12.75 3.57 24.38
C GLU A 55 12.14 3.86 23.00
N ALA A 56 10.82 3.99 22.96
CA ALA A 56 10.13 4.45 21.76
C ALA A 56 10.44 5.94 21.60
N THR A 57 11.44 6.26 20.77
CA THR A 57 11.73 7.63 20.35
C THR A 57 10.69 8.07 19.32
N ALA A 58 9.48 8.36 19.78
CA ALA A 58 8.44 8.96 18.98
C ALA A 58 8.69 10.46 18.84
N MET A 59 8.78 10.95 17.62
CA MET A 59 8.83 12.38 17.35
C MET A 59 7.44 13.00 17.52
N ALA A 60 7.40 14.23 18.00
CA ALA A 60 6.17 15.02 17.97
C ALA A 60 5.74 15.28 16.51
N SER A 61 4.43 15.39 16.26
CA SER A 61 3.93 15.89 14.98
C SER A 61 4.44 17.33 14.76
N PRO A 62 4.98 17.66 13.58
CA PRO A 62 5.39 19.02 13.27
C PRO A 62 4.18 19.95 13.17
N ASP A 63 4.39 21.25 13.41
CA ASP A 63 3.37 22.26 13.16
C ASP A 63 3.29 22.60 11.67
N THR A 64 2.11 22.45 11.09
CA THR A 64 1.84 22.64 9.66
C THR A 64 0.82 23.76 9.40
N GLN A 65 0.52 24.61 10.38
CA GLN A 65 -0.49 25.67 10.25
C GLN A 65 -0.25 26.61 9.07
N ASN A 66 1.01 26.86 8.74
CA ASN A 66 1.45 27.72 7.63
C ASN A 66 1.94 26.92 6.41
N GLY A 67 1.67 25.61 6.40
CA GLY A 67 2.10 24.71 5.34
C GLY A 67 1.44 25.03 4.00
N VAL A 68 2.25 25.08 2.94
CA VAL A 68 1.81 25.30 1.57
C VAL A 68 2.47 24.32 0.62
N TRP A 69 1.81 24.06 -0.52
CA TRP A 69 2.41 23.32 -1.63
C TRP A 69 3.17 24.27 -2.55
N MET A 70 4.40 23.92 -2.89
CA MET A 70 5.27 24.67 -3.79
C MET A 70 5.83 23.73 -4.85
N VAL A 71 5.94 24.20 -6.10
CA VAL A 71 6.59 23.42 -7.16
C VAL A 71 8.10 23.45 -6.93
N ALA A 72 8.74 22.28 -6.98
CA ALA A 72 10.19 22.18 -6.88
C ALA A 72 10.85 22.80 -8.12
N GLU A 73 12.09 23.25 -7.99
CA GLU A 73 12.84 23.88 -9.10
C GLU A 73 12.96 22.97 -10.33
N SER A 74 13.04 21.65 -10.12
CA SER A 74 13.06 20.67 -11.22
C SER A 74 11.77 20.63 -12.04
N GLY A 75 10.66 21.16 -11.53
CA GLY A 75 9.33 21.03 -12.11
C GLY A 75 8.74 19.61 -12.03
N GLN A 76 9.51 18.63 -11.55
CA GLN A 76 9.11 17.21 -11.48
C GLN A 76 8.71 16.77 -10.07
N ALA A 77 8.53 17.74 -9.16
CA ALA A 77 8.06 17.48 -7.81
C ALA A 77 7.30 18.69 -7.25
N ILE A 78 6.47 18.43 -6.24
CA ILE A 78 5.86 19.44 -5.39
C ILE A 78 6.21 19.16 -3.92
N ASN A 79 6.54 20.21 -3.19
CA ASN A 79 6.96 20.18 -1.81
C ASN A 79 5.89 20.80 -0.92
N PHE A 80 5.51 20.10 0.14
CA PHE A 80 4.69 20.62 1.21
C PHE A 80 5.56 20.91 2.44
N GLY A 81 5.45 22.11 2.97
CA GLY A 81 6.16 22.55 4.17
C GLY A 81 5.78 23.99 4.53
N ASN A 82 6.25 24.45 5.69
CA ASN A 82 6.12 25.86 6.05
C ASN A 82 7.02 26.71 5.15
N VAL A 83 6.59 27.92 4.83
CA VAL A 83 7.37 28.82 3.96
C VAL A 83 8.70 29.17 4.63
N GLY A 84 9.81 28.95 3.92
CA GLY A 84 11.16 29.23 4.40
C GLY A 84 11.78 28.13 5.26
N GLU A 85 11.08 27.00 5.45
CA GLU A 85 11.59 25.80 6.10
C GLU A 85 11.79 24.66 5.08
N ASP A 86 12.51 23.62 5.50
CA ASP A 86 12.68 22.42 4.69
C ASP A 86 11.32 21.73 4.44
N PRO A 87 11.13 21.07 3.29
CA PRO A 87 9.92 20.31 3.01
C PRO A 87 9.65 19.26 4.09
N LEU A 88 8.39 19.04 4.42
CA LEU A 88 7.94 17.95 5.28
C LEU A 88 7.48 16.75 4.44
N LEU A 89 6.90 16.98 3.27
CA LEU A 89 6.46 15.95 2.34
C LEU A 89 6.76 16.41 0.91
N THR A 90 7.28 15.53 0.08
CA THR A 90 7.45 15.76 -1.36
C THR A 90 6.66 14.72 -2.12
N LEU A 91 5.94 15.16 -3.16
CA LEU A 91 5.38 14.27 -4.18
C LEU A 91 6.21 14.52 -5.44
N ALA A 92 6.91 13.49 -5.90
CA ALA A 92 7.77 13.54 -7.08
C ALA A 92 7.26 12.58 -8.16
N CYS A 93 7.63 12.86 -9.41
CA CYS A 93 7.33 12.02 -10.55
C CYS A 93 8.62 11.71 -11.30
N ASN A 94 8.95 10.43 -11.40
CA ASN A 94 10.02 9.96 -12.26
C ASN A 94 9.46 9.64 -13.64
N LEU A 95 9.78 10.50 -14.60
CA LEU A 95 9.35 10.40 -16.01
C LEU A 95 10.23 9.46 -16.84
N GLY A 96 11.34 8.96 -16.29
CA GLY A 96 12.24 8.02 -16.98
C GLY A 96 11.68 6.59 -17.09
N GLU A 97 10.59 6.29 -16.38
CA GLU A 97 9.93 4.99 -16.35
C GLU A 97 8.59 5.02 -17.13
N LEU A 98 8.15 3.87 -17.65
CA LEU A 98 6.88 3.70 -18.35
C LEU A 98 6.11 2.50 -17.77
N PRO A 99 4.97 2.71 -17.07
CA PRO A 99 4.39 4.01 -16.71
C PRO A 99 5.33 4.83 -15.80
N SER A 100 5.15 6.15 -15.79
CA SER A 100 5.89 7.04 -14.88
C SER A 100 5.73 6.57 -13.44
N GLU A 101 6.77 6.75 -12.63
CA GLU A 101 6.75 6.35 -11.23
C GLU A 101 6.42 7.57 -10.35
N PHE A 102 5.41 7.45 -9.50
CA PHE A 102 5.05 8.44 -8.50
C PHE A 102 5.75 8.10 -7.18
N VAL A 103 6.49 9.07 -6.64
CA VAL A 103 7.29 8.89 -5.43
C VAL A 103 6.78 9.82 -4.34
N ILE A 104 6.41 9.25 -3.20
CA ILE A 104 5.96 9.97 -2.01
C ILE A 104 7.13 9.96 -1.02
N ILE A 105 7.68 11.14 -0.71
CA ILE A 105 8.87 11.27 0.13
C ILE A 105 8.49 12.00 1.42
N ARG A 106 8.65 11.34 2.57
CA ARG A 106 8.45 11.96 3.89
C ARG A 106 9.80 12.37 4.47
N HIS A 107 9.97 13.67 4.69
CA HIS A 107 11.19 14.28 5.26
C HIS A 107 11.15 14.25 6.78
N ALA A 108 11.64 13.15 7.35
CA ALA A 108 11.80 12.95 8.77
C ALA A 108 13.00 12.05 9.01
N GLU A 109 13.52 12.04 10.23
CA GLU A 109 14.68 11.20 10.59
C GLU A 109 14.47 9.75 10.12
N ALA A 110 15.38 9.28 9.27
CA ALA A 110 15.37 7.94 8.71
C ALA A 110 16.73 7.28 8.91
N LEU A 111 16.72 5.98 9.15
CA LEU A 111 17.93 5.17 9.27
C LEU A 111 17.90 4.07 8.21
N PRO A 112 19.07 3.63 7.71
CA PRO A 112 19.15 2.59 6.70
C PRO A 112 18.35 1.33 7.07
N GLY A 113 17.61 0.78 6.10
CA GLY A 113 16.93 -0.51 6.23
C GLY A 113 15.65 -0.49 7.06
N GLN A 114 15.10 0.69 7.37
CA GLN A 114 13.79 0.82 7.98
C GLN A 114 12.67 0.78 6.91
N SER A 115 11.53 0.23 7.32
CA SER A 115 10.29 0.17 6.54
C SER A 115 9.10 0.43 7.45
N ALA A 116 8.05 1.07 6.93
CA ALA A 116 6.83 1.35 7.67
C ALA A 116 5.63 1.40 6.73
N LEU A 117 4.44 1.17 7.29
CA LEU A 117 3.21 1.60 6.62
C LEU A 117 3.06 3.10 6.81
N PHE A 118 2.91 3.81 5.70
CA PHE A 118 2.67 5.25 5.65
C PHE A 118 1.21 5.52 5.25
N PRO A 119 0.26 5.48 6.21
CA PRO A 119 -1.13 5.79 5.94
C PRO A 119 -1.33 7.27 5.58
N ILE A 120 -2.05 7.49 4.49
CA ILE A 120 -2.53 8.80 4.07
C ILE A 120 -4.04 8.74 3.93
N ILE A 121 -4.72 9.73 4.50
CA ILE A 121 -6.17 9.89 4.46
C ILE A 121 -6.46 11.18 3.72
N GLY A 122 -7.32 11.11 2.72
CA GLY A 122 -7.53 12.20 1.79
C GLY A 122 -8.56 11.83 0.74
N ASN A 123 -9.19 12.83 0.13
CA ASN A 123 -10.18 12.61 -0.94
C ASN A 123 -11.30 11.59 -0.60
N GLY A 124 -11.68 11.49 0.68
CA GLY A 124 -12.70 10.52 1.14
C GLY A 124 -12.23 9.05 1.21
N MET A 125 -10.94 8.78 1.02
CA MET A 125 -10.34 7.46 1.06
C MET A 125 -9.12 7.38 2.00
N ARG A 126 -8.63 6.16 2.21
CA ARG A 126 -7.48 5.85 3.05
C ARG A 126 -6.55 4.92 2.28
N SER A 127 -5.35 5.39 1.98
CA SER A 127 -4.30 4.60 1.35
C SER A 127 -3.22 4.27 2.37
N ARG A 128 -2.58 3.11 2.24
CA ARG A 128 -1.48 2.68 3.10
C ARG A 128 -0.32 2.31 2.21
N PHE A 129 0.64 3.21 2.12
CA PHE A 129 1.81 2.99 1.30
C PHE A 129 2.87 2.22 2.09
N LEU A 130 3.59 1.31 1.44
CA LEU A 130 4.81 0.77 2.00
C LEU A 130 5.91 1.80 1.76
N ALA A 131 6.41 2.39 2.84
CA ALA A 131 7.49 3.35 2.79
C ALA A 131 8.78 2.69 3.30
N ASP A 132 9.81 2.72 2.47
CA ASP A 132 11.13 2.21 2.78
C ASP A 132 12.12 3.38 2.90
N THR A 133 13.21 3.17 3.61
CA THR A 133 14.28 4.17 3.69
C THR A 133 15.22 4.06 2.51
N ALA A 134 15.41 5.17 1.80
CA ALA A 134 16.27 5.28 0.63
C ALA A 134 17.30 6.38 0.82
N LEU A 135 18.51 6.17 0.27
CA LEU A 135 19.58 7.16 0.32
C LEU A 135 19.40 8.15 -0.83
N ALA A 136 18.94 9.36 -0.52
CA ALA A 136 18.97 10.48 -1.45
C ALA A 136 20.39 11.05 -1.50
N THR A 137 20.97 11.17 -2.68
CA THR A 137 22.34 11.70 -2.85
C THR A 137 22.25 13.19 -3.17
N GLY A 138 22.85 14.04 -2.34
CA GLY A 138 22.90 15.50 -2.55
C GLY A 138 24.33 16.04 -2.50
N GLU A 139 24.47 17.35 -2.75
CA GLU A 139 25.77 18.05 -2.77
C GLU A 139 26.52 17.99 -1.42
N ASN A 140 25.79 17.84 -0.32
CA ASN A 140 26.33 17.81 1.05
C ASN A 140 26.45 16.39 1.64
N GLY A 141 26.38 15.35 0.81
CA GLY A 141 26.34 13.95 1.22
C GLY A 141 24.98 13.30 1.01
N GLY A 142 24.87 12.03 1.40
CA GLY A 142 23.61 11.28 1.27
C GLY A 142 22.73 11.42 2.51
N GLU A 143 21.46 11.74 2.33
CA GLU A 143 20.43 11.76 3.38
C GLU A 143 19.50 10.55 3.23
N TRP A 144 19.16 9.90 4.34
CA TRP A 144 18.16 8.84 4.32
C TRP A 144 16.76 9.45 4.42
N LEU A 145 15.92 9.16 3.43
CA LEU A 145 14.54 9.62 3.35
C LEU A 145 13.58 8.44 3.35
N TRP A 146 12.34 8.68 3.78
CA TRP A 146 11.26 7.70 3.68
C TRP A 146 10.57 7.84 2.34
N GLU A 147 10.57 6.80 1.52
CA GLU A 147 10.00 6.81 0.18
C GLU A 147 8.97 5.69 0.00
N ALA A 148 7.82 6.03 -0.56
CA ALA A 148 6.91 5.06 -1.16
C ALA A 148 6.84 5.31 -2.67
N ARG A 149 7.02 4.25 -3.46
CA ARG A 149 7.10 4.30 -4.92
C ARG A 149 6.01 3.44 -5.53
N LEU A 150 5.28 3.99 -6.48
CA LEU A 150 4.19 3.29 -7.18
C LEU A 150 4.12 3.74 -8.64
N PRO A 151 3.61 2.91 -9.56
CA PRO A 151 3.18 3.38 -10.87
C PRO A 151 2.21 4.56 -10.74
N ALA A 152 2.36 5.61 -11.57
CA ALA A 152 1.53 6.81 -11.48
C ALA A 152 0.02 6.55 -11.71
N ASN A 153 -0.32 5.44 -12.37
CA ASN A 153 -1.68 4.99 -12.58
C ASN A 153 -2.23 4.10 -11.45
N ASP A 154 -1.49 3.88 -10.35
CA ASP A 154 -1.98 3.10 -9.21
C ASP A 154 -3.17 3.82 -8.54
N PRO A 155 -4.31 3.12 -8.32
CA PRO A 155 -5.52 3.73 -7.76
C PRO A 155 -5.36 4.17 -6.30
N GLN A 156 -4.36 3.68 -5.56
CA GLN A 156 -4.08 4.16 -4.21
C GLN A 156 -3.67 5.64 -4.20
N LEU A 157 -3.14 6.16 -5.31
CA LEU A 157 -2.76 7.56 -5.45
C LEU A 157 -3.97 8.50 -5.54
N ASP A 158 -5.19 7.99 -5.78
CA ASP A 158 -6.41 8.81 -5.82
C ASP A 158 -6.71 9.51 -4.47
N VAL A 159 -6.01 9.13 -3.39
CA VAL A 159 -6.00 9.85 -2.12
C VAL A 159 -5.57 11.32 -2.28
N PHE A 160 -4.76 11.63 -3.30
CA PHE A 160 -4.27 12.98 -3.62
C PHE A 160 -5.13 13.74 -4.63
N ALA A 161 -6.04 13.08 -5.35
CA ALA A 161 -6.80 13.68 -6.45
C ALA A 161 -7.85 14.73 -5.99
N GLY A 162 -8.18 14.72 -4.70
CA GLY A 162 -9.19 15.61 -4.10
C GLY A 162 -8.66 16.98 -3.72
N THR A 163 -9.58 17.88 -3.38
CA THR A 163 -9.28 19.24 -2.90
C THR A 163 -9.39 19.40 -1.38
N ARG A 164 -9.68 18.31 -0.68
CA ARG A 164 -9.93 18.26 0.76
C ARG A 164 -8.62 18.17 1.53
N ASP A 165 -8.69 18.41 2.83
CA ASP A 165 -7.57 18.20 3.74
C ASP A 165 -7.05 16.75 3.65
N LEU A 166 -5.73 16.61 3.84
CA LEU A 166 -5.03 15.34 3.89
C LEU A 166 -4.38 15.18 5.26
N THR A 167 -4.38 13.96 5.78
CA THR A 167 -3.51 13.59 6.92
C THR A 167 -2.55 12.50 6.49
N ALA A 168 -1.26 12.67 6.75
CA ALA A 168 -0.23 11.69 6.42
C ALA A 168 0.55 11.31 7.69
N THR A 169 0.43 10.06 8.13
CA THR A 169 1.00 9.63 9.41
C THR A 169 2.09 8.61 9.19
N LEU A 170 3.32 8.95 9.55
CA LEU A 170 4.42 8.00 9.55
C LEU A 170 4.68 7.54 11.00
N PRO A 171 4.47 6.26 11.35
CA PRO A 171 4.62 5.78 12.72
C PRO A 171 5.98 6.15 13.33
N GLY A 172 5.96 6.73 14.54
CA GLY A 172 7.18 7.21 15.22
C GLY A 172 7.78 8.50 14.66
N ARG A 173 7.21 9.08 13.60
CA ARG A 173 7.66 10.30 12.90
C ARG A 173 6.58 11.38 12.79
N GLY A 174 5.52 11.22 13.58
CA GLY A 174 4.40 12.15 13.67
C GLY A 174 3.41 12.06 12.50
N MET A 175 2.43 12.95 12.57
CA MET A 175 1.38 13.14 11.56
C MET A 175 1.50 14.53 10.95
N LEU A 176 1.35 14.62 9.64
CA LEU A 176 1.19 15.88 8.93
C LEU A 176 -0.30 16.17 8.75
N GLU A 177 -0.73 17.35 9.17
CA GLU A 177 -2.05 17.91 8.86
C GLU A 177 -1.89 18.85 7.67
N ILE A 178 -2.45 18.49 6.51
CA ILE A 178 -2.23 19.21 5.25
C ILE A 178 -3.55 19.83 4.82
N ARG A 179 -3.59 21.17 4.76
CA ARG A 179 -4.77 21.90 4.28
C ARG A 179 -5.08 21.53 2.84
N GLY A 180 -6.37 21.42 2.54
CA GLY A 180 -6.88 21.09 1.21
C GLY A 180 -6.36 22.03 0.12
N SER A 181 -5.97 21.43 -1.01
CA SER A 181 -5.40 22.11 -2.17
C SER A 181 -5.73 21.33 -3.44
N ARG A 182 -5.79 22.02 -4.58
CA ARG A 182 -5.88 21.37 -5.91
C ARG A 182 -4.53 20.84 -6.41
N ILE A 183 -3.44 21.38 -5.89
CA ILE A 183 -2.08 21.16 -6.42
C ILE A 183 -1.69 19.67 -6.43
N PRO A 184 -1.90 18.86 -5.37
CA PRO A 184 -1.55 17.44 -5.41
C PRO A 184 -2.29 16.65 -6.49
N GLY A 185 -3.58 16.94 -6.69
CA GLY A 185 -4.37 16.30 -7.73
C GLY A 185 -3.93 16.69 -9.13
N GLU A 186 -3.68 17.98 -9.36
CA GLU A 186 -3.14 18.47 -10.64
C GLU A 186 -1.77 17.87 -10.95
N PHE A 187 -0.90 17.74 -9.94
CA PHE A 187 0.41 17.10 -10.07
C PHE A 187 0.31 15.61 -10.36
N LEU A 188 -0.63 14.90 -9.70
CA LEU A 188 -0.89 13.48 -9.97
C LEU A 188 -1.34 13.25 -11.43
N GLU A 189 -2.26 14.08 -11.92
CA GLU A 189 -2.72 13.99 -13.31
C GLU A 189 -1.60 14.32 -14.31
N TRP A 190 -0.77 15.33 -14.02
CA TRP A 190 0.42 15.63 -14.82
C TRP A 190 1.41 14.45 -14.85
N CYS A 191 1.64 13.81 -13.70
CA CYS A 191 2.52 12.64 -13.62
C CYS A 191 1.95 11.45 -14.42
N ARG A 192 0.63 11.19 -14.31
CA ARG A 192 -0.08 10.16 -15.10
C ARG A 192 0.01 10.41 -16.60
N ALA A 193 0.01 11.67 -17.02
CA ALA A 193 0.17 12.09 -18.40
C ALA A 193 1.64 12.03 -18.89
N GLY A 194 2.56 11.45 -18.12
CA GLY A 194 3.97 11.35 -18.53
C GLY A 194 4.67 12.71 -18.57
N GLY A 195 4.20 13.67 -17.79
CA GLY A 195 4.78 15.01 -17.72
C GLY A 195 4.37 15.95 -18.85
N GLU A 196 3.43 15.55 -19.70
CA GLU A 196 2.92 16.37 -20.79
C GLU A 196 2.00 17.47 -20.25
N THR A 197 2.35 18.73 -20.54
CA THR A 197 1.43 19.86 -20.34
C THR A 197 0.72 20.17 -21.66
N PRO A 198 -0.62 20.24 -21.71
CA PRO A 198 -1.39 20.42 -22.95
C PRO A 198 -1.06 21.65 -23.83
N ASN A 199 -0.23 22.59 -23.35
CA ASN A 199 0.12 23.83 -24.06
C ASN A 199 1.65 24.10 -24.13
N ALA A 200 2.51 23.10 -23.97
CA ALA A 200 3.93 23.29 -24.28
C ALA A 200 4.10 23.40 -25.80
N GLN A 201 4.06 24.63 -26.33
CA GLN A 201 4.44 24.90 -27.71
C GLN A 201 5.88 24.41 -27.89
N PRO A 202 6.19 23.57 -28.89
CA PRO A 202 7.58 23.19 -29.18
C PRO A 202 8.41 24.47 -29.34
N ALA A 203 9.54 24.55 -28.65
CA ALA A 203 10.47 25.66 -28.85
C ALA A 203 10.87 25.68 -30.33
N GLU A 204 10.49 26.74 -31.03
CA GLU A 204 10.83 26.95 -32.43
C GLU A 204 12.36 27.03 -32.52
N PRO A 205 13.02 26.19 -33.35
CA PRO A 205 14.47 26.20 -33.44
C PRO A 205 14.93 27.59 -33.87
N ALA A 206 15.90 28.15 -33.13
CA ALA A 206 16.56 29.38 -33.50
C ALA A 206 17.18 29.19 -34.89
N VAL A 207 16.66 29.94 -35.88
CA VAL A 207 17.28 30.04 -37.19
C VAL A 207 18.56 30.86 -36.99
N GLU A 208 19.70 30.21 -37.12
CA GLU A 208 20.99 30.88 -37.21
C GLU A 208 21.00 31.64 -38.55
N ASP A 209 20.81 32.95 -38.49
CA ASP A 209 21.03 33.84 -39.63
C ASP A 209 22.54 33.89 -39.93
N GLU A 210 23.03 32.91 -40.70
CA GLU A 210 24.31 33.01 -41.40
C GLU A 210 24.11 33.88 -42.65
N ASP A 211 24.29 35.19 -42.50
CA ASP A 211 24.55 36.09 -43.63
C ASP A 211 25.73 37.02 -43.29
N SER A 212 26.92 36.69 -43.82
CA SER A 212 28.03 37.60 -44.18
C SER A 212 29.14 36.88 -44.94
#